data_AF-A0A3D3L328-F1
#
_entry.id   AF-A0A3D3L328-F1
#
_cell.length_a   1.000
_cell.length_b   1.000
_cell.length_c   1.000
_cell.angle_alpha   90.00
_cell.angle_beta   90.00
_cell.angle_gamma   90.00
#
_symmetry.space_group_name_H-M   'P 1'
#
loop_
_entity.id
_entity.type
_entity.pdbx_description
1 polymer ?
#
loop_
_entity_poly.entity_id
_entity_poly.type
_entity_poly.pdbx_seq_one_letter_code
_entity_poly.pdbx_strand_id
1 'polypeptide(L)'
;MNSPVIKDIDLDFALEQDQKDPLAHFRGRFHFPETKTGKPFIYFCGNSLGLQPDTSDQYIKEELEAWKKLGVGGHLNSKRPWLTYHELLTHYSAKLVGALDREVVVMNSLTVNLHLLMTSF
;
A
#
# COMPACT_ATOMS: atom_id res chain seq x y z
N MET A 1 40.00 -2.14 28.31
CA MET A 1 39.86 -2.45 26.87
C MET A 1 38.76 -1.53 26.36
N ASN A 2 39.11 -0.57 25.51
CA ASN A 2 38.16 0.42 25.02
C ASN A 2 37.23 -0.26 24.01
N SER A 3 35.94 -0.38 24.34
CA SER A 3 34.91 -0.72 23.35
C SER A 3 35.00 0.25 22.18
N PRO A 4 34.90 -0.22 20.93
CA PRO A 4 34.90 0.69 19.79
C PRO A 4 33.71 1.64 19.95
N VAL A 5 33.99 2.93 19.93
CA VAL A 5 32.97 3.97 19.81
C VAL A 5 32.39 3.78 18.41
N ILE A 6 31.30 3.01 18.30
CA ILE A 6 30.50 2.96 17.08
C ILE A 6 30.05 4.41 16.85
N LYS A 7 30.58 5.04 15.80
CA LYS A 7 30.04 6.33 15.38
C LYS A 7 28.74 6.02 14.64
N ASP A 8 27.68 6.73 14.94
CA ASP A 8 26.33 6.56 14.34
C ASP A 8 26.27 6.73 12.80
N ILE A 9 27.43 6.89 12.14
CA ILE A 9 27.62 7.03 10.69
C ILE A 9 28.24 5.79 10.03
N ASP A 10 28.61 4.77 10.81
CA ASP A 10 29.27 3.56 10.30
C ASP A 10 28.26 2.54 9.75
N LEU A 11 28.72 1.69 8.81
CA LEU A 11 27.88 0.65 8.21
C LEU A 11 27.36 -0.35 9.25
N ASP A 12 28.19 -0.71 10.23
CA ASP A 12 27.82 -1.65 11.29
C ASP A 12 26.64 -1.15 12.12
N PHE A 13 26.56 0.18 12.34
CA PHE A 13 25.43 0.80 13.02
C PHE A 13 24.14 0.62 12.22
N ALA A 14 24.17 0.88 10.91
CA ALA A 14 23.00 0.71 10.04
C ALA A 14 22.52 -0.75 9.99
N LEU A 15 23.45 -1.71 9.89
CA LEU A 15 23.14 -3.14 9.91
C LEU A 15 22.53 -3.58 11.25
N GLU A 16 23.00 -3.03 12.38
CA GLU A 16 22.41 -3.27 13.69
C GLU A 16 20.98 -2.71 13.79
N GLN A 17 20.72 -1.53 13.22
CA GLN A 17 19.36 -0.97 13.18
C GLN A 17 18.41 -1.81 12.32
N ASP A 18 18.87 -2.30 11.15
CA ASP A 18 18.08 -3.19 10.29
C ASP A 18 17.68 -4.49 11.02
N GLN A 19 18.59 -5.04 11.85
CA GLN A 19 18.30 -6.24 12.65
C GLN A 19 17.30 -5.99 13.78
N LYS A 20 17.24 -4.76 14.30
CA LYS A 20 16.34 -4.36 15.39
C LYS A 20 14.98 -3.87 14.90
N ASP A 21 14.80 -3.65 13.59
CA ASP A 21 13.54 -3.17 13.03
C ASP A 21 12.44 -4.26 13.10
N PRO A 22 11.41 -4.09 13.95
CA PRO A 22 10.30 -5.05 14.03
C PRO A 22 9.48 -5.11 12.72
N LEU A 23 9.61 -4.12 11.84
CA LEU A 23 8.89 -4.02 10.57
C LEU A 23 9.68 -4.57 9.38
N ALA A 24 10.92 -5.05 9.58
CA ALA A 24 11.81 -5.49 8.50
C ALA A 24 11.15 -6.55 7.57
N HIS A 25 10.29 -7.40 8.12
CA HIS A 25 9.56 -8.43 7.40
C HIS A 25 8.61 -7.87 6.31
N PHE A 26 8.11 -6.63 6.46
CA PHE A 26 7.26 -5.99 5.44
C PHE A 26 8.01 -5.70 4.15
N ARG A 27 9.34 -5.59 4.18
CA ARG A 27 10.15 -5.40 2.98
C ARG A 27 9.88 -6.50 1.94
N GLY A 28 9.68 -7.74 2.39
CA GLY A 28 9.37 -8.87 1.51
C GLY A 28 7.99 -8.80 0.85
N ARG A 29 7.12 -7.87 1.26
CA ARG A 29 5.77 -7.68 0.71
C ARG A 29 5.71 -6.75 -0.49
N PHE A 30 6.86 -6.30 -1.01
CA PHE A 30 6.94 -5.34 -2.12
C PHE A 30 7.92 -5.80 -3.21
N HIS A 31 7.58 -5.49 -4.45
CA HIS A 31 8.48 -5.68 -5.58
C HIS A 31 9.46 -4.51 -5.69
N PHE A 32 10.74 -4.77 -5.41
CA PHE A 32 11.81 -3.79 -5.61
C PHE A 32 12.35 -3.89 -7.04
N PRO A 33 12.46 -2.77 -7.78
CA PRO A 33 13.21 -2.74 -9.02
C PRO A 33 14.66 -3.18 -8.79
N GLU A 34 15.25 -3.86 -9.78
CA GLU A 34 16.64 -4.27 -9.74
C GLU A 34 17.53 -3.29 -10.52
N THR A 35 18.74 -3.11 -10.03
CA THR A 35 19.82 -2.46 -10.77
C THR A 35 20.33 -3.37 -11.89
N LYS A 36 21.15 -2.84 -12.80
CA LYS A 36 21.78 -3.64 -13.87
C LYS A 36 22.64 -4.82 -13.36
N THR A 37 23.03 -4.80 -12.08
CA THR A 37 23.83 -5.84 -11.43
C THR A 37 23.00 -6.86 -10.67
N GLY A 38 21.66 -6.80 -10.76
CA GLY A 38 20.73 -7.70 -10.05
C GLY A 38 20.56 -7.38 -8.57
N LYS A 39 21.14 -6.27 -8.07
CA LYS A 39 20.91 -5.82 -6.69
C LYS A 39 19.63 -4.98 -6.61
N PRO A 40 18.87 -5.02 -5.48
CA PRO A 40 17.73 -4.14 -5.28
C PRO A 40 18.11 -2.66 -5.42
N PHE A 41 17.29 -1.90 -6.12
CA PHE A 41 17.45 -0.47 -6.27
C PHE A 41 17.18 0.26 -4.94
N ILE A 42 17.98 1.29 -4.63
CA ILE A 42 17.72 2.17 -3.48
C ILE A 42 16.60 3.13 -3.88
N TYR A 43 15.36 2.78 -3.54
CA TYR A 43 14.16 3.48 -3.99
C TYR A 43 13.65 4.45 -2.92
N PHE A 44 14.03 5.73 -3.03
CA PHE A 44 13.58 6.81 -2.14
C PHE A 44 12.49 7.72 -2.74
N CYS A 45 11.74 7.20 -3.72
CA CYS A 45 10.68 7.94 -4.42
C CYS A 45 9.25 7.45 -4.06
N GLY A 46 9.10 6.70 -2.97
CA GLY A 46 7.82 6.10 -2.54
C GLY A 46 6.72 7.12 -2.20
N ASN A 47 7.09 8.37 -1.94
CA ASN A 47 6.16 9.48 -1.72
C ASN A 47 5.45 9.94 -2.99
N SER A 48 6.03 9.68 -4.17
CA SER A 48 5.42 9.99 -5.46
C SER A 48 4.65 8.79 -6.00
N LEU A 49 5.31 7.62 -6.02
CA LEU A 49 4.70 6.36 -6.42
C LEU A 49 5.20 5.23 -5.51
N GLY A 50 4.30 4.64 -4.74
CA GLY A 50 4.63 3.49 -3.90
C GLY A 50 5.06 2.27 -4.71
N LEU A 51 5.94 1.45 -4.14
CA LEU A 51 6.28 0.15 -4.72
C LEU A 51 5.03 -0.74 -4.78
N GLN A 52 4.96 -1.59 -5.80
CA GLN A 52 3.85 -2.53 -5.96
C GLN A 52 3.88 -3.60 -4.84
N PRO A 53 2.79 -3.75 -4.06
CA PRO A 53 2.65 -4.88 -3.15
C PRO A 53 2.62 -6.23 -3.89
N ASP A 54 3.17 -7.27 -3.26
CA ASP A 54 3.24 -8.63 -3.79
C ASP A 54 1.87 -9.28 -4.09
N THR A 55 0.81 -8.76 -3.46
CA THR A 55 -0.56 -9.24 -3.68
C THR A 55 -1.31 -8.52 -4.80
N SER A 56 -0.80 -7.41 -5.35
CA SER A 56 -1.57 -6.59 -6.30
C SER A 56 -2.04 -7.36 -7.53
N ASP A 57 -1.16 -8.18 -8.12
CA ASP A 57 -1.47 -9.00 -9.29
C ASP A 57 -2.58 -10.02 -9.01
N GLN A 58 -2.53 -10.66 -7.84
CA GLN A 58 -3.56 -11.62 -7.41
C GLN A 58 -4.95 -10.95 -7.34
N TYR A 59 -5.07 -9.80 -6.68
CA TYR A 59 -6.37 -9.15 -6.49
C TYR A 59 -6.98 -8.71 -7.82
N ILE A 60 -6.16 -8.17 -8.75
CA ILE A 60 -6.62 -7.79 -10.08
C ILE A 60 -7.11 -9.02 -10.85
N LYS A 61 -6.33 -10.10 -10.87
CA LYS A 61 -6.70 -11.35 -11.55
C LYS A 61 -7.98 -11.95 -11.00
N GLU A 62 -8.19 -11.90 -9.68
CA GLU A 62 -9.43 -12.37 -9.05
C GLU A 62 -10.66 -11.60 -9.57
N GLU A 63 -10.58 -10.27 -9.72
CA GLU A 63 -11.71 -9.47 -10.26
C GLU A 63 -11.93 -9.69 -11.76
N LEU A 64 -10.86 -9.81 -12.54
CA LEU A 64 -10.96 -10.11 -13.98
C LEU A 64 -11.59 -11.48 -14.22
N GLU A 65 -11.23 -12.49 -13.42
CA GLU A 65 -11.85 -13.81 -13.48
C GLU A 65 -13.31 -13.80 -13.00
N ALA A 66 -13.64 -13.00 -11.99
CA ALA A 66 -15.03 -12.80 -11.58
C ALA A 66 -15.85 -12.18 -12.71
N TRP A 67 -15.33 -11.16 -13.39
CA TRP A 67 -15.99 -10.54 -14.53
C TRP A 67 -16.23 -11.53 -15.67
N LYS A 68 -15.19 -12.30 -16.05
CA LYS A 68 -15.28 -13.34 -17.07
C LYS A 68 -16.37 -14.39 -16.78
N LYS A 69 -16.54 -14.77 -15.51
CA LYS A 69 -17.46 -15.84 -15.11
C LYS A 69 -18.88 -15.35 -14.82
N LEU A 70 -19.02 -14.16 -14.24
CA LEU A 70 -20.29 -13.68 -13.69
C LEU A 70 -20.93 -12.55 -14.50
N GLY A 71 -20.15 -11.83 -15.33
CA GLY A 71 -20.64 -10.64 -16.02
C GLY A 71 -21.28 -9.65 -15.05
N VAL A 72 -22.50 -9.21 -15.35
CA VAL A 72 -23.30 -8.31 -14.49
C VAL A 72 -23.55 -8.90 -13.09
N GLY A 73 -23.56 -10.23 -12.96
CA GLY A 73 -23.70 -10.90 -11.66
C GLY A 73 -22.58 -10.57 -10.68
N GLY A 74 -21.42 -10.09 -11.17
CA GLY A 74 -20.29 -9.67 -10.34
C GLY A 74 -20.61 -8.48 -9.41
N HIS A 75 -21.65 -7.69 -9.71
CA HIS A 75 -22.09 -6.63 -8.81
C HIS A 75 -22.46 -7.12 -7.41
N LEU A 76 -23.00 -8.35 -7.31
CA LEU A 76 -23.54 -8.91 -6.07
C LEU A 76 -22.86 -10.22 -5.66
N ASN A 77 -22.39 -11.02 -6.63
CA ASN A 77 -21.99 -12.42 -6.40
C ASN A 77 -20.48 -12.67 -6.55
N SER A 78 -19.66 -11.64 -6.79
CA SER A 78 -18.20 -11.80 -6.78
C SER A 78 -17.68 -11.96 -5.35
N LYS A 79 -16.41 -12.37 -5.21
CA LYS A 79 -15.72 -12.44 -3.90
C LYS A 79 -15.70 -11.08 -3.18
N ARG A 80 -15.65 -9.99 -3.95
CA ARG A 80 -15.71 -8.60 -3.50
C ARG A 80 -16.79 -7.88 -4.32
N PRO A 81 -18.06 -7.94 -3.90
CA PRO A 81 -19.19 -7.40 -4.66
C PRO A 81 -18.95 -5.96 -5.10
N TRP A 82 -19.13 -5.68 -6.39
CA TRP A 82 -18.76 -4.37 -6.93
C TRP A 82 -19.69 -3.24 -6.46
N LEU A 83 -20.93 -3.56 -6.09
CA LEU A 83 -21.90 -2.56 -5.61
C LEU A 83 -21.45 -1.92 -4.28
N THR A 84 -20.95 -2.71 -3.35
CA THR A 84 -20.49 -2.27 -2.02
C THR A 84 -18.97 -2.15 -1.92
N TYR A 85 -18.26 -2.13 -3.06
CA TYR A 85 -16.80 -2.20 -3.10
C TYR A 85 -16.12 -1.06 -2.32
N HIS A 86 -16.73 0.13 -2.33
CA HIS A 86 -16.24 1.31 -1.63
C HIS A 86 -16.16 1.11 -0.11
N GLU A 87 -16.98 0.21 0.46
CA GLU A 87 -17.01 -0.09 1.89
C GLU A 87 -15.84 -0.98 2.34
N LEU A 88 -15.24 -1.75 1.42
CA LEU A 88 -14.21 -2.74 1.75
C LEU A 88 -12.95 -2.12 2.39
N LEU A 89 -12.63 -0.88 2.03
CA LEU A 89 -11.48 -0.15 2.54
C LEU A 89 -11.83 0.91 3.58
N THR A 90 -13.12 1.22 3.76
CA THR A 90 -13.58 2.31 4.63
C THR A 90 -13.00 2.21 6.03
N HIS A 91 -13.13 1.05 6.68
CA HIS A 91 -12.63 0.86 8.05
C HIS A 91 -11.12 1.08 8.17
N TYR A 92 -10.34 0.54 7.22
CA TYR A 92 -8.89 0.69 7.20
C TYR A 92 -8.47 2.15 6.94
N SER A 93 -9.12 2.80 5.97
CA SER A 93 -8.88 4.20 5.65
C SER A 93 -9.25 5.14 6.80
N ALA A 94 -10.39 4.92 7.45
CA ALA A 94 -10.82 5.68 8.62
C ALA A 94 -9.81 5.58 9.78
N LYS A 95 -9.33 4.37 10.07
CA LYS A 95 -8.28 4.15 11.08
C LYS A 95 -6.97 4.87 10.75
N LEU A 96 -6.57 4.91 9.48
CA LEU A 96 -5.34 5.59 9.05
C LEU A 96 -5.41 7.11 9.22
N VAL A 97 -6.58 7.72 8.99
CA VAL A 97 -6.76 9.17 9.10
C VAL A 97 -7.33 9.64 10.45
N GLY A 98 -7.65 8.70 11.35
CA GLY A 98 -8.19 9.01 12.67
C GLY A 98 -9.65 9.46 12.67
N ALA A 99 -10.47 8.94 11.75
CA ALA A 99 -11.89 9.27 11.61
C ALA A 99 -12.80 8.07 11.89
N LEU A 100 -14.12 8.30 11.92
CA LEU A 100 -15.13 7.23 12.01
C LEU A 100 -15.42 6.65 10.62
N ASP A 101 -15.86 5.39 10.58
CA ASP A 101 -16.18 4.70 9.31
C ASP A 101 -17.19 5.48 8.44
N ARG A 102 -18.14 6.20 9.05
CA ARG A 102 -19.13 7.03 8.34
C ARG A 102 -18.62 8.38 7.83
N GLU A 103 -17.40 8.75 8.18
CA GLU A 103 -16.78 10.04 7.83
C GLU A 103 -15.79 9.92 6.65
N VAL A 104 -15.54 8.70 6.17
CA VAL A 104 -14.53 8.41 5.14
C VAL A 104 -15.10 7.50 4.05
N VAL A 105 -14.77 7.79 2.80
CA VAL A 105 -15.06 6.92 1.66
C VAL A 105 -13.89 6.94 0.68
N VAL A 106 -13.55 5.78 0.11
CA VAL A 106 -12.55 5.67 -0.97
C VAL A 106 -13.27 5.80 -2.30
N MET A 107 -13.11 6.94 -2.98
CA MET A 107 -13.76 7.22 -4.26
C MET A 107 -12.94 8.17 -5.14
N ASN A 108 -13.19 8.13 -6.45
CA ASN A 108 -12.62 9.02 -7.46
C ASN A 108 -11.09 9.25 -7.33
N SER A 109 -10.62 10.44 -7.72
CA SER A 109 -9.26 10.94 -7.53
C SER A 109 -9.25 12.11 -6.54
N LEU A 110 -8.06 12.48 -6.05
CA LEU A 110 -7.87 13.57 -5.10
C LEU A 110 -8.52 14.88 -5.57
N THR A 111 -8.18 15.34 -6.78
CA THR A 111 -8.68 16.62 -7.31
C THR A 111 -10.19 16.61 -7.50
N VAL A 112 -10.77 15.49 -7.95
CA VAL A 112 -12.24 15.35 -8.06
C VAL A 112 -12.90 15.48 -6.70
N ASN A 113 -12.38 14.79 -5.67
CA ASN A 113 -12.96 14.85 -4.33
C ASN A 113 -12.83 16.25 -3.70
N LEU A 114 -11.72 16.96 -3.94
CA LEU A 114 -11.57 18.35 -3.50
C LEU A 114 -12.61 19.26 -4.16
N HIS A 115 -12.86 19.11 -5.46
CA HIS A 115 -13.92 19.86 -6.13
C HIS A 115 -15.30 19.56 -5.54
N LEU A 116 -15.64 18.29 -5.32
CA LEU A 116 -16.93 17.91 -4.73
C LEU A 116 -17.13 18.54 -3.34
N LEU A 117 -16.08 18.52 -2.50
CA LEU A 117 -16.08 19.17 -1.19
C LEU A 117 -16.31 20.68 -1.32
N MET A 118 -15.62 21.36 -2.25
CA MET A 118 -15.74 22.82 -2.42
C MET A 118 -17.04 23.27 -3.08
N THR A 119 -17.66 22.43 -3.92
CA THR A 119 -18.94 22.76 -4.58
C THR A 119 -20.17 22.59 -3.68
N SER A 120 -20.01 21.87 -2.57
CA SER A 120 -21.13 21.54 -1.66
C SER A 120 -21.41 22.65 -0.63
N PHE A 121 -20.62 23.73 -0.64
CA PHE A 121 -20.74 24.91 0.21
C PHE A 121 -20.82 26.18 -0.63
#